data_AF-A0A382JPD7-F1
#
_entry.id   AF-A0A382JPD7-F1
#
_cell.length_a   1.000
_cell.length_b   1.000
_cell.length_c   1.000
_cell.angle_alpha   90.00
_cell.angle_beta   90.00
_cell.angle_gamma   90.00
#
_symmetry.space_group_name_H-M   'P 1'
#
loop_
_entity.id
_entity.type
_entity.pdbx_description
1 polymer ?
#
loop_
_entity_poly.entity_id
_entity_poly.type
_entity_poly.pdbx_seq_one_letter_code
_entity_poly.pdbx_strand_id
1 'polypeptide(L)' 'TEITAAPTFFPAEESHQDFYRKNPHQGYCSFVIRPKLEKLKLDRIQKE' A
#
# COMPACT_ATOMS: atom_id res chain seq x y z
N THR A 1 -10.63 -8.62 15.12
CA THR A 1 -10.04 -7.57 15.97
C THR A 1 -9.62 -8.20 17.27
N GLU A 2 -8.37 -8.00 17.68
CA GLU A 2 -7.81 -8.45 18.96
C GLU A 2 -7.56 -7.22 19.85
N ILE A 3 -7.83 -7.31 21.14
CA ILE A 3 -7.65 -6.21 22.10
C ILE A 3 -6.71 -6.68 23.22
N THR A 4 -5.45 -6.29 23.12
CA THR A 4 -4.35 -6.66 24.03
C THR A 4 -3.38 -5.48 24.16
N ALA A 5 -2.40 -5.56 25.08
CA ALA A 5 -1.35 -4.56 25.19
C ALA A 5 -0.44 -4.60 23.93
N ALA A 6 0.02 -3.43 23.48
CA ALA A 6 0.90 -3.33 22.32
C ALA A 6 2.23 -4.07 22.61
N PRO A 7 2.62 -5.08 21.79
CA PRO A 7 3.89 -5.76 21.96
C PRO A 7 5.06 -4.93 21.42
N THR A 8 6.28 -5.42 21.61
CA THR A 8 7.45 -4.87 20.93
C THR A 8 7.24 -4.90 19.41
N PHE A 9 7.41 -3.75 18.77
CA PHE A 9 7.30 -3.61 17.32
C PHE A 9 8.67 -3.78 16.66
N PHE A 10 8.71 -4.62 15.63
CA PHE A 10 9.90 -4.83 14.81
C PHE A 10 9.64 -4.26 13.41
N PRO A 11 10.40 -3.24 12.97
CA PRO A 11 10.24 -2.67 11.64
C PRO A 11 10.47 -3.72 10.55
N ALA A 12 9.64 -3.70 9.52
CA ALA A 12 9.86 -4.48 8.30
C ALA A 12 11.02 -3.89 7.48
N GLU A 13 11.59 -4.71 6.60
CA GLU A 13 12.68 -4.35 5.69
C GLU A 13 12.33 -3.15 4.80
N GLU A 14 13.34 -2.40 4.37
CA GLU A 14 13.17 -1.18 3.57
C GLU A 14 12.42 -1.41 2.25
N SER A 15 12.53 -2.60 1.66
CA SER A 15 11.79 -2.97 0.44
C SER A 15 10.28 -3.06 0.66
N HIS A 16 9.83 -3.30 1.90
CA HIS A 16 8.42 -3.33 2.26
C HIS A 16 7.84 -1.95 2.53
N GLN A 17 8.69 -0.95 2.77
CA GLN A 17 8.26 0.43 3.02
C GLN A 17 7.88 1.12 1.72
N ASP A 18 6.75 1.84 1.73
CA ASP A 18 6.21 2.58 0.57
C ASP A 18 6.01 1.74 -0.70
N PHE A 19 5.70 0.45 -0.53
CA PHE A 19 5.69 -0.52 -1.62
C PHE A 19 4.89 -0.09 -2.86
N TYR A 20 3.66 0.39 -2.68
CA TYR A 20 2.82 0.84 -3.80
C TYR A 20 3.43 2.03 -4.55
N ARG A 21 4.03 2.97 -3.82
CA ARG A 21 4.68 4.15 -4.40
C ARG A 21 5.94 3.77 -5.18
N LYS A 22 6.72 2.80 -4.68
CA LYS A 22 7.95 2.32 -5.33
C LYS A 22 7.67 1.33 -6.48
N ASN A 23 6.56 0.59 -6.45
CA ASN A 23 6.23 -0.48 -7.41
C ASN A 23 4.78 -0.37 -7.94
N PRO A 24 4.37 0.76 -8.53
CA PRO A 24 2.95 1.02 -8.83
C PRO A 24 2.37 0.12 -9.92
N HIS A 25 3.21 -0.37 -10.84
CA HIS A 25 2.79 -1.20 -11.97
C HIS A 25 2.81 -2.70 -11.68
N GLN A 26 3.18 -3.12 -10.46
CA GLN A 26 3.17 -4.53 -10.11
C GLN A 26 1.74 -5.09 -10.16
N GLY A 27 1.58 -6.34 -10.62
CA GLY A 27 0.26 -6.93 -10.86
C GLY A 27 -0.69 -6.86 -9.65
N TYR A 28 -0.16 -7.05 -8.44
CA TYR A 28 -0.91 -6.87 -7.20
C TYR A 28 -1.44 -5.44 -7.02
N CYS A 29 -0.58 -4.44 -7.23
CA CYS A 29 -0.94 -3.02 -7.13
C CYS A 29 -2.06 -2.67 -8.12
N SER A 30 -1.93 -3.12 -9.37
CA SER A 30 -2.90 -2.89 -10.43
C SER A 30 -4.26 -3.53 -10.16
N PHE A 31 -4.28 -4.76 -9.64
CA PHE A 31 -5.53 -5.51 -9.45
C PHE A 31 -6.24 -5.19 -8.13
N VAL A 32 -5.49 -4.89 -7.06
CA VAL A 32 -6.04 -4.79 -5.69
C VAL A 32 -6.09 -3.35 -5.18
N ILE A 33 -5.05 -2.56 -5.43
CA ILE A 33 -4.90 -1.22 -4.85
C ILE A 33 -5.54 -0.17 -5.76
N ARG A 34 -5.21 -0.19 -7.05
CA ARG A 34 -5.63 0.82 -8.02
C ARG A 34 -7.15 1.03 -8.09
N PRO A 35 -8.01 -0.01 -8.13
CA PRO A 35 -9.46 0.19 -8.17
C PRO A 35 -10.00 0.93 -6.92
N LYS A 36 -9.35 0.75 -5.76
CA LYS A 36 -9.72 1.46 -4.53
C LYS A 36 -9.38 2.94 -4.61
N LEU A 37 -8.21 3.26 -5.16
CA LEU A 37 -7.76 4.64 -5.34
C LEU A 37 -8.59 5.36 -6.40
N GLU A 38 -8.91 4.70 -7.51
CA GLU A 38 -9.80 5.23 -8.54
C GLU A 38 -11.19 5.56 -7.98
N LYS A 39 -11.78 4.63 -7.20
CA LYS A 39 -13.06 4.86 -6.52
C LYS A 39 -13.05 6.09 -5.61
N LEU A 40 -11.92 6.35 -4.96
CA LEU A 40 -11.72 7.51 -4.10
C LEU A 40 -11.22 8.76 -4.85
N LYS A 41 -10.99 8.67 -6.17
CA LYS A 41 -10.37 9.72 -7.00
C LYS A 41 -8.99 10.16 -6.49
N LEU A 42 -8.25 9.21 -5.92
CA LEU A 42 -6.91 9.39 -5.36
C LEU A 42 -5.81 8.73 -6.20
N ASP A 43 -6.15 8.06 -7.31
CA ASP A 43 -5.13 7.54 -8.23
C ASP A 43 -4.41 8.72 -8.91
N ARG A 44 -3.21 9.04 -8.42
CA ARG A 44 -2.34 10.11 -8.93
C ARG A 44 -1.38 9.61 -10.00
N ILE A 45 -1.33 8.30 -10.24
CA ILE A 45 -0.37 7.67 -11.17
C ILE A 45 -0.84 7.81 -12.63
N GLN A 46 -2.10 8.16 -12.87
CA GLN A 46 -2.60 8.48 -14.22
C GLN A 46 -2.36 9.94 -14.68
N LYS A 47 -1.65 10.76 -13.89
CA LYS A 47 -1.43 12.18 -14.20
C LYS A 47 -0.03 12.52 -14.74
N GLU A 48 0.79 11.51 -15.01
CA GLU A 48 2.11 11.66 -15.67
C GLU A 48 2.09 11.05 -17.07
#